data_AF-A0A2K6EJL9-F1
#
_entry.id   AF-A0A2K6EJL9-F1
#
_cell.length_a   1.000
_cell.length_b   1.000
_cell.length_c   1.000
_cell.angle_alpha   90.00
_cell.angle_beta   90.00
_cell.angle_gamma   90.00
#
_symmetry.space_group_name_H-M   'P 1'
#
loop_
_entity.id
_entity.type
_entity.pdbx_description
1 polymer ?
#
loop_
_entity_poly.entity_id
_entity_poly.type
_entity_poly.pdbx_seq_one_letter_code
_entity_poly.pdbx_strand_id
1 'polypeptide(L)'
;NVRASAEAAAFDTVLGINVAVKKLSRPFQNQTHAKRAYRELVLLKCVNHKNIIFMYVADVFFPRYLVMELMDANLCQVIHMELDHERMSYLLYQMLCGIKHLHSAGIIHRDLKPSNIVVKSDCTLKILDFGLARTACTNFMMTPYVVTRYYRAPEVILGMGYKENVDIWSVGCIMGELVKGCVIFQGTDHIDQWNKVIEQLGTPSAEFMKKLQPTVRNYVENRPKYPGIKFEELFPDWIFPSESERDKIKTSQARDLLSKMLVIDPDKRISVDEALRHPYITVWYDPTEAEAPPPQIYDAQLEEREHAIEEWKELIYKEVMDWEERSKNGVVKDQPSDAAVSSNATPSQSSSINDISSMSTEQTLASDTDSSLDASTGPLEGCR
;
A
#
# COMPACT_ATOMS: atom_id res chain seq x y z
N ASN A 1 15.10 -6.02 -14.16
CA ASN A 1 15.02 -6.10 -12.68
C ASN A 1 15.23 -4.72 -12.06
N VAL A 2 14.25 -3.82 -12.18
CA VAL A 2 14.26 -2.50 -11.53
C VAL A 2 13.38 -2.63 -10.29
N ARG A 3 14.00 -2.51 -9.10
CA ARG A 3 13.38 -2.75 -7.79
C ARG A 3 12.38 -1.64 -7.49
N ALA A 4 11.18 -2.02 -7.06
CA ALA A 4 9.94 -1.31 -7.36
C ALA A 4 9.71 0.06 -6.69
N SER A 5 10.60 0.52 -5.82
CA SER A 5 10.59 1.86 -5.19
C SER A 5 11.62 2.82 -5.77
N ALA A 6 12.47 2.37 -6.70
CA ALA A 6 13.71 3.06 -7.04
C ALA A 6 13.89 3.28 -8.55
N GLU A 7 14.51 4.41 -8.92
CA GLU A 7 15.11 4.53 -10.25
C GLU A 7 16.38 3.66 -10.35
N ALA A 8 17.06 3.46 -9.21
CA ALA A 8 18.21 2.56 -9.08
C ALA A 8 18.29 1.94 -7.68
N ALA A 9 18.69 0.67 -7.61
CA ALA A 9 19.08 0.04 -6.36
C ALA A 9 20.59 0.19 -6.14
N ALA A 10 21.01 0.46 -4.92
CA ALA A 10 22.42 0.65 -4.56
C ALA A 10 22.76 -0.09 -3.26
N PHE A 11 24.05 -0.32 -3.02
CA PHE A 11 24.56 -0.80 -1.74
C PHE A 11 25.21 0.38 -1.01
N ASP A 12 24.69 0.73 0.17
CA ASP A 12 25.26 1.76 1.02
C ASP A 12 26.43 1.17 1.80
N THR A 13 27.64 1.60 1.48
CA THR A 13 28.87 1.11 2.13
C THR A 13 29.07 1.62 3.55
N VAL A 14 28.38 2.71 3.95
CA VAL A 14 28.44 3.27 5.30
C VAL A 14 27.50 2.51 6.23
N LEU A 15 26.28 2.25 5.77
CA LEU A 15 25.26 1.52 6.52
C LEU A 15 25.37 0.00 6.37
N GLY A 16 26.06 -0.50 5.35
CA GLY A 16 26.19 -1.93 5.05
C GLY A 16 24.91 -2.59 4.57
N ILE A 17 23.96 -1.80 4.03
CA ILE A 17 22.63 -2.27 3.61
C ILE A 17 22.33 -1.93 2.15
N ASN A 18 21.44 -2.69 1.54
CA ASN A 18 20.89 -2.34 0.22
C ASN A 18 19.83 -1.24 0.38
N VAL A 19 19.87 -0.24 -0.52
CA VAL A 19 18.98 0.92 -0.50
C VAL A 19 18.34 1.16 -1.86
N ALA A 20 17.21 1.84 -1.85
CA ALA A 20 16.53 2.38 -3.02
C ALA A 20 16.89 3.85 -3.19
N VAL A 21 17.36 4.24 -4.39
CA VAL A 21 17.63 5.63 -4.73
C VAL A 21 16.58 6.12 -5.71
N LYS A 22 15.77 7.09 -5.28
CA LYS A 22 14.76 7.76 -6.10
C LYS A 22 15.26 9.13 -6.50
N LYS A 23 15.32 9.42 -7.80
CA LYS A 23 15.62 10.76 -8.29
C LYS A 23 14.34 11.58 -8.40
N LEU A 24 14.36 12.80 -7.89
CA LEU A 24 13.32 13.79 -8.14
C LEU A 24 13.56 14.39 -9.53
N SER A 25 12.67 14.05 -10.47
CA SER A 25 12.71 14.57 -11.83
C SER A 25 12.21 16.00 -11.90
N ARG A 26 13.12 16.94 -12.17
CA ARG A 26 12.84 18.39 -12.34
C ARG A 26 11.94 18.99 -11.24
N PRO A 27 12.29 18.86 -9.95
CA PRO A 27 11.45 19.34 -8.84
C PRO A 27 11.20 20.85 -8.91
N PHE A 28 12.07 21.63 -9.55
CA PHE A 28 11.98 23.08 -9.65
C PHE A 28 11.43 23.56 -11.00
N GLN A 29 10.76 22.72 -11.79
CA GLN A 29 10.23 23.11 -13.11
C GLN A 29 9.11 24.14 -13.01
N ASN A 30 8.26 24.02 -11.99
CA ASN A 30 7.17 24.93 -11.70
C ASN A 30 6.85 24.88 -10.19
N GLN A 31 6.05 25.82 -9.70
CA GLN A 31 5.67 25.91 -8.29
C GLN A 31 4.98 24.63 -7.78
N THR A 32 4.16 23.98 -8.61
CA THR A 32 3.46 22.73 -8.25
C THR A 32 4.43 21.59 -7.99
N HIS A 33 5.43 21.41 -8.85
CA HIS A 33 6.48 20.39 -8.68
C HIS A 33 7.34 20.68 -7.45
N ALA A 34 7.66 21.96 -7.21
CA ALA A 34 8.51 22.35 -6.09
C ALA A 34 7.79 22.12 -4.75
N LYS A 35 6.53 22.56 -4.66
CA LYS A 35 5.64 22.30 -3.51
C LYS A 35 5.40 20.80 -3.28
N ARG A 36 5.30 20.00 -4.36
CA ARG A 36 5.19 18.54 -4.27
C ARG A 36 6.45 17.92 -3.68
N ALA A 37 7.63 18.30 -4.17
CA ALA A 37 8.91 17.79 -3.71
C ALA A 37 9.18 18.15 -2.24
N TYR A 38 8.94 19.40 -1.86
CA TYR A 38 9.09 19.86 -0.47
C TYR A 38 8.19 19.08 0.49
N ARG A 39 6.92 18.92 0.11
CA ARG A 39 5.95 18.17 0.91
C ARG A 39 6.35 16.70 1.07
N GLU A 40 6.75 16.05 -0.01
CA GLU A 40 7.21 14.66 0.05
C GLU A 40 8.38 14.52 1.03
N LEU A 41 9.34 15.45 0.99
CA LEU A 41 10.48 15.48 1.92
C LEU A 41 10.05 15.67 3.38
N VAL A 42 9.19 16.65 3.66
CA VAL A 42 8.75 16.94 5.03
C VAL A 42 7.91 15.79 5.60
N LEU A 43 7.02 15.21 4.79
CA LEU A 43 6.20 14.08 5.25
C LEU A 43 7.04 12.82 5.51
N LEU A 44 8.00 12.50 4.63
CA LEU A 44 8.91 11.38 4.85
C LEU A 44 9.79 11.55 6.10
N LYS A 45 10.08 12.80 6.49
CA LYS A 45 10.83 13.13 7.72
C LYS A 45 9.99 13.01 8.99
N CYS A 46 8.72 13.37 8.90
CA CYS A 46 7.83 13.36 10.07
C CYS A 46 7.31 11.96 10.37
N VAL A 47 6.93 11.19 9.34
CA VAL A 47 6.19 9.95 9.49
C VAL A 47 7.12 8.79 9.83
N ASN A 48 6.85 8.11 10.95
CA ASN A 48 7.59 6.91 11.36
C ASN A 48 6.61 5.78 11.71
N HIS A 49 6.40 4.88 10.75
CA HIS A 49 5.52 3.73 10.92
C HIS A 49 6.01 2.58 10.07
N LYS A 50 5.88 1.34 10.56
CA LYS A 50 6.41 0.16 9.86
C LYS A 50 5.80 -0.03 8.46
N ASN A 51 4.54 0.35 8.25
CA ASN A 51 3.85 0.25 6.95
C ASN A 51 3.95 1.51 6.09
N ILE A 52 4.87 2.41 6.41
CA ILE A 52 5.18 3.60 5.62
C ILE A 52 6.67 3.56 5.30
N ILE A 53 7.03 3.94 4.07
CA ILE A 53 8.42 3.89 3.63
C ILE A 53 9.29 4.86 4.45
N PHE A 54 10.42 4.34 4.94
CA PHE A 54 11.41 5.12 5.65
C PHE A 54 12.47 5.71 4.70
N MET A 55 12.85 6.96 4.96
CA MET A 55 13.94 7.66 4.25
C MET A 55 15.18 7.72 5.14
N TYR A 56 16.31 7.18 4.66
CA TYR A 56 17.57 7.20 5.39
C TYR A 56 18.26 8.57 5.31
N VAL A 57 18.50 9.06 4.10
CA VAL A 57 19.27 10.29 3.85
C VAL A 57 18.76 10.97 2.59
N ALA A 58 18.68 12.31 2.61
CA ALA A 58 18.59 13.13 1.41
C ALA A 58 19.99 13.72 1.14
N ASP A 59 20.53 13.51 -0.06
CA ASP A 59 21.89 13.95 -0.41
C ASP A 59 21.96 15.50 -0.51
N VAL A 60 22.90 16.10 0.24
CA VAL A 60 23.14 17.54 0.33
C VAL A 60 23.69 18.17 -0.95
N PHE A 61 24.42 17.42 -1.78
CA PHE A 61 25.06 18.03 -2.95
C PHE A 61 24.06 18.43 -4.03
N PHE A 62 22.92 17.74 -4.10
CA PHE A 62 21.76 18.14 -4.88
C PHE A 62 20.50 17.52 -4.26
N PRO A 63 19.44 18.29 -3.92
CA PRO A 63 18.17 17.79 -3.36
C PRO A 63 17.32 17.06 -4.42
N ARG A 64 17.97 16.22 -5.21
CA ARG A 64 17.43 15.46 -6.32
C ARG A 64 17.38 13.98 -6.02
N TYR A 65 17.97 13.48 -4.93
CA TYR A 65 17.98 12.05 -4.63
C TYR A 65 17.46 11.80 -3.22
N LEU A 66 16.53 10.86 -3.12
CA LEU A 66 16.00 10.34 -1.86
C LEU A 66 16.52 8.91 -1.71
N VAL A 67 17.22 8.63 -0.61
CA VAL A 67 17.67 7.28 -0.26
C VAL A 67 16.66 6.67 0.71
N MET A 68 16.04 5.57 0.31
CA MET A 68 14.97 4.90 1.03
C MET A 68 15.31 3.43 1.26
N GLU A 69 14.56 2.77 2.11
CA GLU A 69 14.61 1.31 2.20
C GLU A 69 14.26 0.62 0.89
N LEU A 70 15.02 -0.43 0.61
CA LEU A 70 14.84 -1.22 -0.58
C LEU A 70 13.77 -2.28 -0.32
N MET A 71 12.81 -2.34 -1.25
CA MET A 71 11.73 -3.32 -1.26
C MET A 71 11.87 -4.22 -2.50
N ASP A 72 11.27 -5.41 -2.44
CA ASP A 72 11.45 -6.44 -3.48
C ASP A 72 10.59 -6.15 -4.70
N ALA A 73 9.32 -5.80 -4.48
CA ALA A 73 8.30 -5.66 -5.52
C ALA A 73 7.31 -4.54 -5.20
N ASN A 74 6.51 -4.14 -6.20
CA ASN A 74 5.30 -3.34 -5.97
C ASN A 74 4.07 -4.23 -6.08
N LEU A 75 2.94 -3.71 -5.61
CA LEU A 75 1.71 -4.47 -5.59
C LEU A 75 1.18 -4.80 -7.00
N CYS A 76 1.58 -4.08 -8.06
CA CYS A 76 1.26 -4.46 -9.44
C CYS A 76 1.77 -5.86 -9.81
N GLN A 77 2.95 -6.23 -9.31
CA GLN A 77 3.50 -7.57 -9.55
C GLN A 77 2.77 -8.63 -8.73
N VAL A 78 2.36 -8.26 -7.51
CA VAL A 78 1.64 -9.14 -6.57
C VAL A 78 0.21 -9.45 -7.05
N ILE A 79 -0.46 -8.50 -7.71
CA ILE A 79 -1.82 -8.66 -8.26
C ILE A 79 -1.93 -9.83 -9.24
N HIS A 80 -0.84 -10.19 -9.91
CA HIS A 80 -0.82 -11.31 -10.85
C HIS A 80 -0.40 -12.64 -10.22
N MET A 81 -0.15 -12.66 -8.90
CA MET A 81 0.18 -13.86 -8.14
C MET A 81 -1.07 -14.46 -7.51
N GLU A 82 -1.09 -15.77 -7.32
CA GLU A 82 -2.12 -16.43 -6.53
C GLU A 82 -1.86 -16.16 -5.04
N LEU A 83 -2.78 -15.44 -4.39
CA LEU A 83 -2.73 -15.13 -2.97
C LEU A 83 -3.84 -15.87 -2.25
N ASP A 84 -3.51 -16.57 -1.18
CA ASP A 84 -4.50 -17.07 -0.22
C ASP A 84 -5.14 -15.91 0.58
N HIS A 85 -6.21 -16.24 1.32
CA HIS A 85 -6.90 -15.28 2.17
C HIS A 85 -6.00 -14.71 3.27
N GLU A 86 -5.03 -15.48 3.76
CA GLU A 86 -4.14 -15.09 4.85
C GLU A 86 -3.24 -13.93 4.40
N ARG A 87 -2.51 -14.10 3.31
CA ARG A 87 -1.65 -13.08 2.69
C ARG A 87 -2.45 -11.88 2.24
N MET A 88 -3.60 -12.09 1.58
CA MET A 88 -4.43 -10.98 1.10
C MET A 88 -4.95 -10.13 2.27
N SER A 89 -5.48 -10.75 3.32
CA SER A 89 -5.97 -10.03 4.51
C SER A 89 -4.83 -9.36 5.28
N TYR A 90 -3.64 -9.96 5.32
CA TYR A 90 -2.48 -9.37 5.99
C TYR A 90 -1.93 -8.14 5.23
N LEU A 91 -1.88 -8.19 3.90
CA LEU A 91 -1.54 -7.01 3.08
C LEU A 91 -2.55 -5.88 3.29
N LEU A 92 -3.86 -6.20 3.29
CA LEU A 92 -4.92 -5.23 3.56
C LEU A 92 -4.83 -4.63 4.95
N TYR A 93 -4.55 -5.44 5.97
CA TYR A 93 -4.33 -4.99 7.34
C TYR A 93 -3.20 -3.97 7.43
N GLN A 94 -2.04 -4.29 6.83
CA GLN A 94 -0.88 -3.41 6.81
C GLN A 94 -1.14 -2.10 6.06
N MET A 95 -1.87 -2.14 4.93
CA MET A 95 -2.31 -0.94 4.24
C MET A 95 -3.20 -0.07 5.13
N LEU A 96 -4.18 -0.68 5.81
CA LEU A 96 -5.09 0.04 6.70
C LEU A 96 -4.36 0.65 7.91
N CYS A 97 -3.35 -0.03 8.48
CA CYS A 97 -2.53 0.54 9.56
C CYS A 97 -1.71 1.74 9.07
N GLY A 98 -1.05 1.63 7.91
CA GLY A 98 -0.33 2.76 7.31
C GLY A 98 -1.26 3.95 7.03
N ILE A 99 -2.45 3.71 6.50
CA ILE A 99 -3.46 4.74 6.23
C ILE A 99 -3.95 5.38 7.53
N LYS A 100 -4.28 4.58 8.55
CA LYS A 100 -4.71 5.07 9.87
C LYS A 100 -3.65 5.98 10.49
N HIS A 101 -2.38 5.59 10.41
CA HIS A 101 -1.29 6.41 10.92
C HIS A 101 -1.18 7.75 10.19
N LEU A 102 -1.33 7.78 8.85
CA LEU A 102 -1.40 9.03 8.08
C LEU A 102 -2.59 9.91 8.50
N HIS A 103 -3.78 9.32 8.59
CA HIS A 103 -5.01 10.01 8.97
C HIS A 103 -4.93 10.59 10.38
N SER A 104 -4.33 9.86 11.32
CA SER A 104 -4.10 10.35 12.69
C SER A 104 -3.15 11.56 12.75
N ALA A 105 -2.31 11.75 11.73
CA ALA A 105 -1.47 12.93 11.54
C ALA A 105 -2.16 14.04 10.73
N GLY A 106 -3.42 13.85 10.36
CA GLY A 106 -4.18 14.76 9.49
C GLY A 106 -3.81 14.69 8.01
N ILE A 107 -3.04 13.68 7.57
CA ILE A 107 -2.62 13.49 6.18
C ILE A 107 -3.59 12.53 5.49
N ILE A 108 -4.22 12.96 4.39
CA ILE A 108 -4.98 12.11 3.48
C ILE A 108 -4.12 11.82 2.24
N HIS A 109 -3.99 10.56 1.84
CA HIS A 109 -3.05 10.15 0.78
C HIS A 109 -3.54 10.54 -0.63
N ARG A 110 -4.79 10.20 -0.97
CA ARG A 110 -5.53 10.54 -2.21
C ARG A 110 -5.01 9.97 -3.54
N ASP A 111 -3.81 9.39 -3.57
CA ASP A 111 -3.26 8.70 -4.75
C ASP A 111 -2.77 7.29 -4.42
N LEU A 112 -3.51 6.56 -3.58
CA LEU A 112 -3.24 5.16 -3.33
C LEU A 112 -3.54 4.34 -4.58
N LYS A 113 -2.55 3.57 -5.01
CA LYS A 113 -2.59 2.69 -6.17
C LYS A 113 -1.51 1.62 -6.05
N PRO A 114 -1.62 0.47 -6.74
CA PRO A 114 -0.68 -0.62 -6.58
C PRO A 114 0.79 -0.26 -6.85
N SER A 115 1.08 0.70 -7.74
CA SER A 115 2.45 1.16 -8.00
C SER A 115 3.07 1.97 -6.85
N ASN A 116 2.25 2.53 -5.96
CA ASN A 116 2.66 3.32 -4.80
C ASN A 116 2.68 2.46 -3.52
N ILE A 117 2.55 1.15 -3.66
CA ILE A 117 2.57 0.20 -2.56
C ILE A 117 3.62 -0.85 -2.88
N VAL A 118 4.59 -0.99 -1.96
CA VAL A 118 5.72 -1.90 -2.12
C VAL A 118 5.70 -2.97 -1.07
N VAL A 119 6.19 -4.14 -1.45
CA VAL A 119 6.19 -5.34 -0.62
C VAL A 119 7.55 -6.01 -0.62
N LYS A 120 7.81 -6.76 0.45
CA LYS A 120 8.90 -7.72 0.55
C LYS A 120 8.39 -9.16 0.40
N SER A 121 9.31 -10.08 0.18
CA SER A 121 9.08 -11.53 0.10
C SER A 121 8.46 -12.14 1.37
N ASP A 122 8.65 -11.51 2.53
CA ASP A 122 8.03 -11.87 3.81
C ASP A 122 6.60 -11.30 3.99
N CYS A 123 6.00 -10.75 2.93
CA CYS A 123 4.70 -10.08 2.94
C CYS A 123 4.65 -8.78 3.76
N THR A 124 5.78 -8.17 4.11
CA THR A 124 5.81 -6.82 4.67
C THR A 124 5.43 -5.80 3.61
N LEU A 125 4.51 -4.89 3.94
CA LEU A 125 4.00 -3.86 3.03
C LEU A 125 4.32 -2.46 3.53
N LYS A 126 4.70 -1.58 2.60
CA LYS A 126 4.93 -0.15 2.86
C LYS A 126 4.32 0.74 1.79
N ILE A 127 3.75 1.87 2.23
CA ILE A 127 3.15 2.90 1.36
C ILE A 127 4.23 3.91 0.92
N LEU A 128 4.20 4.28 -0.36
CA LEU A 128 5.07 5.27 -1.02
C LEU A 128 4.31 6.54 -1.45
N ASP A 129 5.06 7.58 -1.85
CA ASP A 129 4.64 8.76 -2.64
C ASP A 129 3.52 9.62 -2.02
N PHE A 130 3.91 10.45 -1.06
CA PHE A 130 3.06 11.47 -0.45
C PHE A 130 2.93 12.76 -1.27
N GLY A 131 3.39 12.79 -2.52
CA GLY A 131 3.44 14.01 -3.31
C GLY A 131 2.07 14.63 -3.63
N LEU A 132 1.02 13.81 -3.60
CA LEU A 132 -0.38 14.25 -3.72
C LEU A 132 -1.13 14.26 -2.39
N ALA A 133 -0.49 13.87 -1.29
CA ALA A 133 -1.10 13.88 0.02
C ALA A 133 -1.47 15.31 0.44
N ARG A 134 -2.56 15.49 1.19
CA ARG A 134 -3.02 16.79 1.67
C ARG A 134 -3.43 16.70 3.14
N THR A 135 -3.41 17.85 3.81
CA THR A 135 -4.02 17.97 5.12
C THR A 135 -5.54 17.92 4.96
N ALA A 136 -6.25 17.27 5.88
CA ALA A 136 -7.71 17.06 5.81
C ALA A 136 -8.55 18.36 5.64
N CYS A 137 -7.96 19.54 5.89
CA CYS A 137 -8.65 20.83 5.89
C CYS A 137 -8.67 21.57 4.53
N THR A 138 -8.01 21.07 3.47
CA THR A 138 -7.94 21.81 2.19
C THR A 138 -8.83 21.23 1.08
N ASN A 139 -9.87 21.98 0.71
CA ASN A 139 -10.84 21.66 -0.36
C ASN A 139 -10.31 21.93 -1.79
N PHE A 140 -9.03 21.65 -2.08
CA PHE A 140 -8.46 21.99 -3.38
C PHE A 140 -8.71 20.91 -4.44
N MET A 141 -9.35 21.29 -5.55
CA MET A 141 -9.59 20.44 -6.72
C MET A 141 -8.28 19.96 -7.34
N MET A 142 -8.19 18.68 -7.72
CA MET A 142 -7.03 18.16 -8.44
C MET A 142 -6.90 18.81 -9.82
N THR A 143 -5.67 19.16 -10.21
CA THR A 143 -5.38 19.51 -11.59
C THR A 143 -5.49 18.26 -12.48
N PRO A 144 -6.12 18.36 -13.67
CA PRO A 144 -6.24 17.25 -14.60
C PRO A 144 -4.88 17.02 -15.26
N TYR A 145 -4.05 16.16 -14.66
CA TYR A 145 -2.83 15.66 -15.30
C TYR A 145 -2.95 14.15 -15.53
N VAL A 146 -2.30 13.69 -16.61
CA VAL A 146 -2.29 12.31 -17.13
C VAL A 146 -1.66 11.37 -16.10
N VAL A 147 -2.47 10.92 -15.13
CA VAL A 147 -2.10 9.95 -14.09
C VAL A 147 -3.21 8.90 -14.01
N THR A 148 -2.85 7.68 -13.64
CA THR A 148 -3.77 6.57 -13.38
C THR A 148 -4.90 7.02 -12.44
N ARG A 149 -6.14 7.03 -12.94
CA ARG A 149 -7.34 7.49 -12.22
C ARG A 149 -8.20 6.37 -11.65
N TYR A 150 -7.83 5.12 -11.93
CA TYR A 150 -8.65 3.92 -11.68
C TYR A 150 -8.99 3.70 -10.19
N TYR A 151 -8.15 4.22 -9.30
CA TYR A 151 -8.27 4.08 -7.84
C TYR A 151 -8.81 5.34 -7.17
N ARG A 152 -9.15 6.40 -7.93
CA ARG A 152 -9.67 7.66 -7.37
C ARG A 152 -11.13 7.49 -6.97
N ALA A 153 -11.47 8.00 -5.79
CA ALA A 153 -12.83 7.96 -5.28
C ALA A 153 -13.80 8.86 -6.09
N PRO A 154 -15.10 8.55 -6.09
CA PRO A 154 -16.13 9.36 -6.73
C PRO A 154 -16.08 10.84 -6.37
N GLU A 155 -15.92 11.17 -5.09
CA GLU A 155 -15.81 12.54 -4.62
C GLU A 155 -14.61 13.29 -5.19
N VAL A 156 -13.50 12.59 -5.49
CA VAL A 156 -12.32 13.18 -6.15
C VAL A 156 -12.57 13.37 -7.64
N ILE A 157 -13.23 12.42 -8.30
CA ILE A 157 -13.56 12.48 -9.73
C ILE A 157 -14.58 13.59 -10.01
N LEU A 158 -15.56 13.76 -9.12
CA LEU A 158 -16.66 14.71 -9.24
C LEU A 158 -16.36 16.09 -8.62
N GLY A 159 -15.17 16.28 -8.05
CA GLY A 159 -14.75 17.56 -7.46
C GLY A 159 -15.54 17.97 -6.22
N MET A 160 -15.96 17.00 -5.40
CA MET A 160 -16.62 17.22 -4.13
C MET A 160 -15.58 17.44 -3.01
N GLY A 161 -16.04 17.95 -1.86
CA GLY A 161 -15.27 17.84 -0.63
C GLY A 161 -15.10 16.37 -0.24
N TYR A 162 -13.96 16.02 0.36
CA TYR A 162 -13.62 14.65 0.74
C TYR A 162 -13.17 14.58 2.20
N LYS A 163 -13.20 13.37 2.76
CA LYS A 163 -12.73 13.05 4.11
C LYS A 163 -11.69 11.94 4.02
N GLU A 164 -11.14 11.53 5.16
CA GLU A 164 -10.15 10.44 5.30
C GLU A 164 -10.56 9.14 4.58
N ASN A 165 -11.84 8.76 4.61
CA ASN A 165 -12.33 7.55 3.95
C ASN A 165 -12.34 7.61 2.41
N VAL A 166 -11.81 8.68 1.80
CA VAL A 166 -11.44 8.69 0.37
C VAL A 166 -10.39 7.61 0.05
N ASP A 167 -9.46 7.36 0.98
CA ASP A 167 -8.40 6.37 0.80
C ASP A 167 -8.96 4.93 0.90
N ILE A 168 -10.09 4.74 1.59
CA ILE A 168 -10.78 3.43 1.67
C ILE A 168 -11.34 3.00 0.31
N TRP A 169 -11.80 3.95 -0.51
CA TRP A 169 -12.20 3.61 -1.88
C TRP A 169 -11.03 3.03 -2.68
N SER A 170 -9.85 3.67 -2.59
CA SER A 170 -8.64 3.20 -3.26
C SER A 170 -8.24 1.81 -2.78
N VAL A 171 -8.30 1.54 -1.47
CA VAL A 171 -8.07 0.20 -0.90
C VAL A 171 -9.09 -0.81 -1.44
N GLY A 172 -10.37 -0.44 -1.55
CA GLY A 172 -11.40 -1.30 -2.15
C GLY A 172 -11.10 -1.64 -3.61
N CYS A 173 -10.66 -0.67 -4.41
CA CYS A 173 -10.23 -0.91 -5.79
C CYS A 173 -9.01 -1.85 -5.86
N ILE A 174 -8.03 -1.65 -4.98
CA ILE A 174 -6.84 -2.50 -4.89
C ILE A 174 -7.23 -3.93 -4.47
N MET A 175 -8.08 -4.07 -3.45
CA MET A 175 -8.57 -5.36 -2.99
C MET A 175 -9.31 -6.10 -4.09
N GLY A 176 -10.22 -5.44 -4.79
CA GLY A 176 -10.97 -6.11 -5.85
C GLY A 176 -10.10 -6.44 -7.06
N GLU A 177 -9.03 -5.68 -7.32
CA GLU A 177 -8.02 -6.04 -8.31
C GLU A 177 -7.14 -7.22 -7.88
N LEU A 178 -6.78 -7.32 -6.58
CA LEU A 178 -6.09 -8.51 -6.03
C LEU A 178 -6.92 -9.79 -6.20
N VAL A 179 -8.25 -9.70 -6.15
CA VAL A 179 -9.14 -10.86 -6.35
C VAL A 179 -9.42 -11.11 -7.84
N LYS A 180 -9.70 -10.06 -8.63
CA LYS A 180 -10.06 -10.23 -10.06
C LYS A 180 -8.85 -10.40 -10.99
N GLY A 181 -7.64 -10.06 -10.54
CA GLY A 181 -6.43 -10.01 -11.35
C GLY A 181 -6.41 -8.87 -12.39
N CYS A 182 -7.40 -7.98 -12.38
CA CYS A 182 -7.52 -6.86 -13.30
C CYS A 182 -8.19 -5.64 -12.67
N VAL A 183 -7.89 -4.46 -13.23
CA VAL A 183 -8.45 -3.18 -12.79
C VAL A 183 -9.98 -3.18 -12.89
N ILE A 184 -10.65 -2.83 -11.79
CA ILE A 184 -12.12 -2.87 -11.70
C ILE A 184 -12.77 -1.73 -12.52
N PHE A 185 -12.24 -0.50 -12.38
CA PHE A 185 -12.81 0.69 -13.02
C PHE A 185 -11.78 1.34 -13.95
N GLN A 186 -11.70 0.83 -15.19
CA GLN A 186 -10.73 1.30 -16.17
C GLN A 186 -11.30 2.39 -17.08
N GLY A 187 -11.29 3.64 -16.61
CA GLY A 187 -11.77 4.80 -17.36
C GLY A 187 -10.68 5.54 -18.15
N THR A 188 -10.95 5.79 -19.43
CA THR A 188 -10.04 6.52 -20.35
C THR A 188 -9.88 8.00 -19.97
N ASP A 189 -10.90 8.62 -19.38
CA ASP A 189 -10.89 9.98 -18.83
C ASP A 189 -11.78 10.09 -17.57
N HIS A 190 -12.00 11.30 -17.03
CA HIS A 190 -12.84 11.51 -15.84
C HIS A 190 -14.31 11.13 -16.05
N ILE A 191 -14.82 11.34 -17.26
CA ILE A 191 -16.21 11.07 -17.64
C ILE A 191 -16.41 9.56 -17.76
N ASP A 192 -15.52 8.88 -18.49
CA ASP A 192 -15.54 7.44 -18.66
C ASP A 192 -15.27 6.73 -17.34
N GLN A 193 -14.35 7.23 -16.51
CA GLN A 193 -14.13 6.69 -15.16
C GLN A 193 -15.41 6.68 -14.32
N TRP A 194 -16.17 7.78 -14.33
CA TRP A 194 -17.45 7.84 -13.65
C TRP A 194 -18.46 6.84 -14.22
N ASN A 195 -18.53 6.70 -15.56
CA ASN A 195 -19.42 5.74 -16.21
C ASN A 195 -19.09 4.30 -15.78
N LYS A 196 -17.81 3.90 -15.77
CA LYS A 196 -17.37 2.58 -15.31
C LYS A 196 -17.78 2.28 -13.87
N VAL A 197 -17.78 3.29 -13.00
CA VAL A 197 -18.21 3.16 -11.61
C VAL A 197 -19.71 2.90 -11.53
N ILE A 198 -20.55 3.73 -12.18
CA ILE A 198 -22.01 3.59 -12.07
C ILE A 198 -22.57 2.40 -12.87
N GLU A 199 -21.91 1.96 -13.93
CA GLU A 199 -22.27 0.75 -14.68
C GLU A 199 -22.18 -0.49 -13.79
N GLN A 200 -21.21 -0.52 -12.86
CA GLN A 200 -20.99 -1.65 -11.95
C GLN A 200 -21.70 -1.50 -10.61
N LEU A 201 -21.63 -0.32 -9.98
CA LEU A 201 -22.17 -0.10 -8.63
C LEU A 201 -23.59 0.50 -8.63
N GLY A 202 -24.08 0.90 -9.79
CA GLY A 202 -25.39 1.52 -9.96
C GLY A 202 -25.37 3.04 -9.84
N THR A 203 -26.48 3.66 -10.24
CA THR A 203 -26.67 5.10 -10.12
C THR A 203 -26.85 5.49 -8.64
N PRO A 204 -26.12 6.49 -8.12
CA PRO A 204 -26.19 6.86 -6.72
C PRO A 204 -27.56 7.44 -6.32
N SER A 205 -27.82 7.56 -5.02
CA SER A 205 -29.09 8.09 -4.52
C SER A 205 -29.27 9.58 -4.84
N ALA A 206 -30.51 10.06 -4.85
CA ALA A 206 -30.81 11.48 -5.00
C ALA A 206 -30.19 12.34 -3.87
N GLU A 207 -30.01 11.77 -2.67
CA GLU A 207 -29.33 12.43 -1.55
C GLU A 207 -27.86 12.71 -1.85
N PHE A 208 -27.16 11.74 -2.45
CA PHE A 208 -25.79 11.93 -2.91
C PHE A 208 -25.72 13.01 -3.99
N MET A 209 -26.61 12.95 -5.00
CA MET A 209 -26.62 13.92 -6.10
C MET A 209 -26.85 15.35 -5.64
N LYS A 210 -27.60 15.56 -4.55
CA LYS A 210 -27.81 16.89 -3.95
C LYS A 210 -26.53 17.53 -3.41
N LYS A 211 -25.50 16.73 -3.08
CA LYS A 211 -24.20 17.21 -2.58
C LYS A 211 -23.28 17.71 -3.70
N LEU A 212 -23.64 17.45 -4.97
CA LEU A 212 -22.83 17.81 -6.13
C LEU A 212 -23.00 19.28 -6.51
N GLN A 213 -21.95 19.87 -7.10
CA GLN A 213 -22.04 21.18 -7.74
C GLN A 213 -23.08 21.16 -8.88
N PRO A 214 -23.83 22.25 -9.13
CA PRO A 214 -24.96 22.24 -10.07
C PRO A 214 -24.62 21.72 -11.48
N THR A 215 -23.45 22.07 -12.01
CA THR A 215 -22.99 21.62 -13.34
C THR A 215 -22.71 20.12 -13.37
N VAL A 216 -22.01 19.61 -12.36
CA VAL A 216 -21.68 18.18 -12.20
C VAL A 216 -22.95 17.38 -11.92
N ARG A 217 -23.86 17.91 -11.10
CA ARG A 217 -25.15 17.31 -10.80
C ARG A 217 -25.98 17.08 -12.05
N ASN A 218 -26.16 18.12 -12.87
CA ASN A 218 -26.89 18.02 -14.14
C ASN A 218 -26.26 16.97 -15.06
N TYR A 219 -24.92 16.90 -15.09
CA TYR A 219 -24.22 15.88 -15.86
C TYR A 219 -24.52 14.46 -15.34
N VAL A 220 -24.45 14.23 -14.02
CA VAL A 220 -24.71 12.92 -13.40
C VAL A 220 -26.17 12.49 -13.53
N GLU A 221 -27.13 13.40 -13.32
CA GLU A 221 -28.57 13.13 -13.40
C GLU A 221 -29.02 12.77 -14.83
N ASN A 222 -28.34 13.28 -15.86
CA ASN A 222 -28.64 13.00 -17.26
C ASN A 222 -28.00 11.70 -17.79
N ARG A 223 -27.29 10.93 -16.95
CA ARG A 223 -26.75 9.63 -17.35
C ARG A 223 -27.81 8.53 -17.33
N PRO A 224 -27.65 7.46 -18.12
CA PRO A 224 -28.49 6.29 -18.02
C PRO A 224 -28.52 5.77 -16.58
N LYS A 225 -29.70 5.34 -16.13
CA LYS A 225 -29.87 4.76 -14.80
C LYS A 225 -29.45 3.31 -14.82
N TYR A 226 -28.49 2.96 -13.97
CA TYR A 226 -27.99 1.61 -13.80
C TYR A 226 -28.45 1.06 -12.45
N PRO A 227 -28.98 -0.18 -12.40
CA PRO A 227 -29.40 -0.80 -11.14
C PRO A 227 -28.22 -1.22 -10.26
N GLY A 228 -27.01 -1.32 -10.83
CA GLY A 228 -25.84 -1.91 -10.19
C GLY A 228 -25.83 -3.43 -10.29
N ILE A 229 -24.63 -3.99 -10.26
CA ILE A 229 -24.35 -5.43 -10.22
C ILE A 229 -24.19 -5.82 -8.76
N LYS A 230 -24.78 -6.95 -8.36
CA LYS A 230 -24.60 -7.47 -7.00
C LYS A 230 -23.14 -7.87 -6.75
N PHE A 231 -22.65 -7.74 -5.52
CA PHE A 231 -21.26 -8.07 -5.22
C PHE A 231 -20.93 -9.56 -5.42
N GLU A 232 -21.92 -10.45 -5.33
CA GLU A 232 -21.78 -11.88 -5.64
C GLU A 232 -21.59 -12.13 -7.14
N GLU A 233 -22.11 -11.25 -7.99
CA GLU A 233 -21.94 -11.33 -9.45
C GLU A 233 -20.67 -10.61 -9.88
N LEU A 234 -20.34 -9.49 -9.23
CA LEU A 234 -19.14 -8.71 -9.50
C LEU A 234 -17.86 -9.43 -9.02
N PHE A 235 -17.97 -10.13 -7.89
CA PHE A 235 -16.95 -10.95 -7.26
C PHE A 235 -17.50 -12.35 -6.93
N PRO A 236 -17.63 -13.24 -7.93
CA PRO A 236 -18.15 -14.59 -7.73
C PRO A 236 -17.21 -15.48 -6.91
N ASP A 237 -17.69 -16.58 -6.33
CA ASP A 237 -16.88 -17.41 -5.43
C ASP A 237 -15.61 -17.97 -6.10
N TRP A 238 -15.64 -18.25 -7.41
CA TRP A 238 -14.54 -18.88 -8.14
C TRP A 238 -13.33 -17.97 -8.40
N ILE A 239 -13.44 -16.65 -8.20
CA ILE A 239 -12.29 -15.74 -8.27
C ILE A 239 -11.55 -15.62 -6.93
N PHE A 240 -12.12 -16.17 -5.85
CA PHE A 240 -11.46 -16.22 -4.56
C PHE A 240 -10.72 -17.56 -4.38
N PRO A 241 -9.66 -17.58 -3.55
CA PRO A 241 -9.06 -18.83 -3.10
C PRO A 241 -10.12 -19.66 -2.37
N SER A 242 -10.32 -20.92 -2.77
CA SER A 242 -11.37 -21.76 -2.19
C SER A 242 -10.96 -23.22 -2.19
N GLU A 243 -10.10 -23.59 -1.25
CA GLU A 243 -9.62 -24.97 -1.08
C GLU A 243 -10.32 -25.69 0.09
N SER A 244 -10.89 -24.93 1.05
CA SER A 244 -11.51 -25.45 2.26
C SER A 244 -12.83 -24.77 2.65
N GLU A 245 -13.60 -25.37 3.56
CA GLU A 245 -14.80 -24.73 4.14
C GLU A 245 -14.48 -23.44 4.91
N ARG A 246 -13.27 -23.32 5.48
CA ARG A 246 -12.82 -22.09 6.12
C ARG A 246 -12.64 -20.97 5.10
N ASP A 247 -12.16 -21.30 3.90
CA ASP A 247 -11.99 -20.34 2.81
C ASP A 247 -13.32 -19.84 2.27
N LYS A 248 -14.39 -20.65 2.29
CA LYS A 248 -15.74 -20.19 1.95
C LYS A 248 -16.24 -19.10 2.89
N ILE A 249 -16.01 -19.25 4.20
CA ILE A 249 -16.34 -18.21 5.18
C ILE A 249 -15.51 -16.95 4.91
N LYS A 250 -14.20 -17.11 4.66
CA LYS A 250 -13.30 -15.99 4.33
C LYS A 250 -13.66 -15.29 3.03
N THR A 251 -14.11 -16.03 2.01
CA THR A 251 -14.65 -15.49 0.75
C THR A 251 -15.85 -14.60 1.01
N SER A 252 -16.82 -15.07 1.81
CA SER A 252 -17.97 -14.25 2.20
C SER A 252 -17.55 -13.00 2.97
N GLN A 253 -16.57 -13.10 3.88
CA GLN A 253 -16.05 -11.96 4.64
C GLN A 253 -15.28 -10.97 3.73
N ALA A 254 -14.51 -11.46 2.75
CA ALA A 254 -13.79 -10.63 1.80
C ALA A 254 -14.75 -9.84 0.92
N ARG A 255 -15.80 -10.51 0.40
CA ARG A 255 -16.87 -9.87 -0.39
C ARG A 255 -17.65 -8.83 0.41
N ASP A 256 -17.98 -9.14 1.67
CA ASP A 256 -18.66 -8.20 2.57
C ASP A 256 -17.80 -6.94 2.79
N LEU A 257 -16.49 -7.10 3.03
CA LEU A 257 -15.57 -5.97 3.15
C LEU A 257 -15.51 -5.13 1.88
N LEU A 258 -15.40 -5.77 0.70
CA LEU A 258 -15.44 -5.10 -0.60
C LEU A 258 -16.72 -4.28 -0.76
N SER A 259 -17.87 -4.83 -0.38
CA SER A 259 -19.17 -4.15 -0.48
C SER A 259 -19.27 -2.90 0.40
N LYS A 260 -18.52 -2.87 1.51
CA LYS A 260 -18.46 -1.75 2.46
C LYS A 260 -17.42 -0.68 2.06
N MET A 261 -16.36 -1.08 1.36
CA MET A 261 -15.32 -0.18 0.84
C MET A 261 -15.71 0.48 -0.49
N LEU A 262 -16.27 -0.29 -1.43
CA LEU A 262 -16.68 0.16 -2.77
C LEU A 262 -18.09 0.79 -2.73
N VAL A 263 -18.24 1.83 -1.92
CA VAL A 263 -19.48 2.59 -1.76
C VAL A 263 -19.30 3.99 -2.34
N ILE A 264 -20.20 4.40 -3.25
CA ILE A 264 -20.11 5.70 -3.94
C ILE A 264 -20.24 6.87 -2.96
N ASP A 265 -21.26 6.83 -2.09
CA ASP A 265 -21.49 7.90 -1.11
C ASP A 265 -20.48 7.80 0.04
N PRO A 266 -19.55 8.77 0.21
CA PRO A 266 -18.53 8.69 1.25
C PRO A 266 -19.14 8.66 2.65
N ASP A 267 -20.33 9.22 2.89
CA ASP A 267 -20.96 9.16 4.21
C ASP A 267 -21.52 7.78 4.58
N LYS A 268 -21.59 6.86 3.61
CA LYS A 268 -22.03 5.46 3.79
C LYS A 268 -20.88 4.45 3.66
N ARG A 269 -19.68 4.94 3.28
CA ARG A 269 -18.49 4.12 3.10
C ARG A 269 -17.86 3.84 4.46
N ILE A 270 -17.43 2.60 4.66
CA ILE A 270 -16.77 2.17 5.90
C ILE A 270 -15.56 3.06 6.23
N SER A 271 -15.37 3.37 7.50
CA SER A 271 -14.18 4.06 7.99
C SER A 271 -12.98 3.12 8.10
N VAL A 272 -11.77 3.68 8.24
CA VAL A 272 -10.55 2.88 8.48
C VAL A 272 -10.65 2.05 9.75
N ASP A 273 -11.20 2.64 10.83
CA ASP A 273 -11.36 1.95 12.12
C ASP A 273 -12.37 0.81 12.09
N GLU A 274 -13.44 0.96 11.32
CA GLU A 274 -14.40 -0.12 11.11
C GLU A 274 -13.83 -1.21 10.19
N ALA A 275 -13.03 -0.85 9.18
CA ALA A 275 -12.36 -1.80 8.30
C ALA A 275 -11.32 -2.65 9.05
N LEU A 276 -10.53 -2.04 9.96
CA LEU A 276 -9.59 -2.76 10.82
C LEU A 276 -10.27 -3.76 11.77
N ARG A 277 -11.49 -3.45 12.22
CA ARG A 277 -12.33 -4.32 13.06
C ARG A 277 -13.18 -5.31 12.27
N HIS A 278 -13.09 -5.30 10.94
CA HIS A 278 -13.85 -6.21 10.09
C HIS A 278 -13.40 -7.67 10.30
N PRO A 279 -14.30 -8.67 10.33
CA PRO A 279 -13.93 -10.08 10.54
C PRO A 279 -12.84 -10.63 9.59
N TYR A 280 -12.76 -10.08 8.38
CA TYR A 280 -11.72 -10.45 7.41
C TYR A 280 -10.32 -9.97 7.83
N ILE A 281 -10.22 -8.83 8.52
CA ILE A 281 -8.99 -8.10 8.84
C ILE A 281 -8.60 -8.26 10.32
N THR A 282 -9.58 -8.28 11.22
CA THR A 282 -9.38 -8.24 12.69
C THR A 282 -8.52 -9.37 13.25
N VAL A 283 -8.32 -10.45 12.49
CA VAL A 283 -7.42 -11.56 12.86
C VAL A 283 -5.97 -11.11 13.00
N TRP A 284 -5.59 -10.01 12.35
CA TRP A 284 -4.25 -9.42 12.40
C TRP A 284 -4.15 -8.23 13.34
N TYR A 285 -5.26 -7.83 13.98
CA TYR A 285 -5.32 -6.57 14.71
C TYR A 285 -4.37 -6.57 15.91
N ASP A 286 -3.29 -5.79 15.79
CA ASP A 286 -2.40 -5.42 16.87
C ASP A 286 -2.58 -3.92 17.19
N PRO A 287 -2.96 -3.54 18.42
CA PRO A 287 -3.05 -2.14 18.85
C PRO A 287 -1.72 -1.38 18.73
N THR A 288 -0.58 -2.04 18.92
CA THR A 288 0.74 -1.38 18.85
C THR A 288 1.07 -0.90 17.44
N GLU A 289 0.46 -1.53 16.44
CA GLU A 289 0.60 -1.17 15.03
C GLU A 289 -0.52 -0.24 14.60
N ALA A 290 -1.78 -0.62 14.86
CA ALA A 290 -2.94 0.14 14.42
C ALA A 290 -3.08 1.50 15.14
N GLU A 291 -2.65 1.60 16.40
CA GLU A 291 -2.74 2.79 17.23
C GLU A 291 -1.38 3.45 17.48
N ALA A 292 -0.39 3.16 16.63
CA ALA A 292 0.93 3.79 16.69
C ALA A 292 0.78 5.33 16.69
N PRO A 293 1.46 6.03 17.62
CA PRO A 293 1.23 7.46 17.85
C PRO A 293 1.53 8.27 16.58
N PRO A 294 0.70 9.27 16.25
CA PRO A 294 0.90 10.07 15.06
C PRO A 294 2.21 10.85 15.12
N PRO A 295 2.86 11.07 13.97
CA PRO A 295 3.95 12.01 13.89
C PRO A 295 3.42 13.42 14.14
N GLN A 296 4.19 14.21 14.89
CA GLN A 296 3.85 15.62 15.10
C GLN A 296 4.15 16.39 13.82
N ILE A 297 3.12 16.64 13.00
CA ILE A 297 3.23 17.53 11.86
C ILE A 297 3.07 18.95 12.37
N TYR A 298 4.20 19.63 12.55
CA TYR A 298 4.25 20.97 13.13
C TYR A 298 3.73 22.07 12.20
N ASP A 299 3.61 21.81 10.91
CA ASP A 299 3.31 22.86 9.93
C ASP A 299 1.98 22.62 9.20
N ALA A 300 0.86 22.90 9.89
CA ALA A 300 -0.45 23.00 9.24
C ALA A 300 -0.48 24.02 8.09
N GLN A 301 0.52 24.91 7.99
CA GLN A 301 0.66 25.92 6.94
C GLN A 301 1.46 25.42 5.70
N LEU A 302 1.90 24.16 5.67
CA LEU A 302 2.51 23.52 4.48
C LEU A 302 1.67 23.68 3.21
N GLU A 303 0.37 23.88 3.36
CA GLU A 303 -0.59 23.94 2.25
C GLU A 303 -0.95 25.36 1.82
N GLU A 304 -0.95 26.33 2.74
CA GLU A 304 -1.43 27.70 2.46
C GLU A 304 -0.35 28.59 1.87
N ARG A 305 0.94 28.27 2.08
CA ARG A 305 2.02 29.09 1.53
C ARG A 305 2.17 28.87 0.02
N GLU A 306 2.13 29.98 -0.71
CA GLU A 306 2.61 30.08 -2.09
C GLU A 306 3.98 30.75 -2.06
N HIS A 307 4.96 30.10 -2.68
CA HIS A 307 6.34 30.56 -2.72
C HIS A 307 6.83 30.59 -4.17
N ALA A 308 7.77 31.49 -4.43
CA ALA A 308 8.54 31.47 -5.67
C ALA A 308 9.36 30.17 -5.77
N ILE A 309 9.80 29.80 -6.97
CA ILE A 309 10.57 28.56 -7.17
C ILE A 309 11.89 28.62 -6.40
N GLU A 310 12.51 29.80 -6.36
CA GLU A 310 13.74 30.08 -5.63
C GLU A 310 13.57 29.89 -4.12
N GLU A 311 12.48 30.39 -3.56
CA GLU A 311 12.12 30.20 -2.15
C GLU A 311 11.86 28.73 -1.82
N TRP A 312 11.14 28.01 -2.68
CA TRP A 312 10.96 26.56 -2.51
C TRP A 312 12.28 25.81 -2.52
N LYS A 313 13.22 26.23 -3.38
CA LYS A 313 14.55 25.64 -3.46
C LYS A 313 15.34 25.86 -2.18
N GLU A 314 15.28 27.05 -1.60
CA GLU A 314 15.89 27.36 -0.31
C GLU A 314 15.27 26.54 0.83
N LEU A 315 13.94 26.42 0.87
CA LEU A 315 13.23 25.61 1.87
C LEU A 315 13.60 24.13 1.78
N ILE A 316 13.60 23.56 0.57
CA ILE A 316 14.02 22.17 0.35
C ILE A 316 15.47 21.98 0.78
N TYR A 317 16.36 22.90 0.40
CA TYR A 317 17.77 22.81 0.78
C TYR A 317 17.96 22.86 2.30
N LYS A 318 17.25 23.77 2.98
CA LYS A 318 17.28 23.89 4.44
C LYS A 318 16.81 22.61 5.12
N GLU A 319 15.71 22.01 4.67
CA GLU A 319 15.20 20.75 5.24
C GLU A 319 16.19 19.59 5.11
N VAL A 320 16.89 19.50 3.97
CA VAL A 320 17.94 18.49 3.74
C VAL A 320 19.14 18.70 4.67
N MET A 321 19.60 19.95 4.82
CA MET A 321 20.71 20.29 5.73
C MET A 321 20.35 20.00 7.20
N ASP A 322 19.17 20.41 7.65
CA ASP A 322 18.68 20.19 9.01
C ASP A 322 18.56 18.68 9.32
N TRP A 323 18.22 17.86 8.32
CA TRP A 323 18.15 16.40 8.48
C TRP A 323 19.53 15.76 8.65
N GLU A 324 20.50 16.16 7.82
CA GLU A 324 21.86 15.65 7.94
C GLU A 324 22.48 15.99 9.31
N GLU A 325 22.26 17.20 9.80
CA GLU A 325 22.78 17.63 11.10
C GLU A 325 22.17 16.79 12.24
N ARG A 326 20.86 16.54 12.22
CA ARG A 326 20.20 15.65 13.20
C ARG A 326 20.68 14.20 13.11
N SER A 327 20.94 13.71 11.90
CA SER A 327 21.43 12.35 11.66
C SER A 327 22.87 12.18 12.16
N LYS A 328 23.75 13.16 11.91
CA LYS A 328 25.14 13.18 12.41
C LYS A 328 25.19 13.30 13.94
N ASN A 329 24.24 14.00 14.54
CA ASN A 329 24.14 14.16 16.00
C ASN A 329 23.48 12.96 16.70
N GLY A 330 23.13 11.88 15.97
CA GLY A 330 22.57 10.66 16.54
C GLY A 330 21.15 10.79 17.11
N VAL A 331 20.42 11.84 16.70
CA VAL A 331 19.07 12.15 17.21
C VAL A 331 17.98 11.34 16.49
N VAL A 332 18.27 10.80 15.30
CA VAL A 332 17.39 9.86 14.60
C VAL A 332 17.77 8.44 15.01
N LYS A 333 17.17 7.95 16.09
CA LYS A 333 17.29 6.56 16.55
C LYS A 333 16.04 5.76 16.21
N ASP A 334 16.34 4.53 15.77
CA ASP A 334 15.49 3.34 15.67
C ASP A 334 14.59 3.24 14.44
N GLN A 335 15.02 2.35 13.52
CA GLN A 335 14.07 1.58 12.70
C GLN A 335 13.00 0.98 13.62
N PRO A 336 11.72 0.91 13.22
CA PRO A 336 10.80 0.00 13.89
C PRO A 336 11.39 -1.41 13.81
N SER A 337 11.70 -2.01 14.97
CA SER A 337 12.40 -3.28 15.05
C SER A 337 11.52 -4.44 14.57
N ASP A 338 11.82 -5.01 13.41
CA ASP A 338 11.35 -6.35 13.03
C ASP A 338 12.19 -7.40 13.79
N ALA A 339 11.82 -7.72 15.03
CA ALA A 339 12.54 -8.74 15.80
C ALA A 339 11.61 -9.55 16.71
N ALA A 340 11.09 -10.67 16.20
CA ALA A 340 10.69 -11.81 17.03
C ALA A 340 10.53 -13.13 16.24
N VAL A 341 11.59 -13.63 15.57
CA VAL A 341 11.74 -15.09 15.39
C VAL A 341 13.22 -15.47 15.41
N SER A 342 13.75 -15.80 16.59
CA SER A 342 14.76 -16.84 16.76
C SER A 342 14.99 -17.08 18.25
N SER A 343 14.38 -18.15 18.80
CA SER A 343 14.80 -18.70 20.09
C SER A 343 15.67 -19.92 19.84
N ASN A 344 16.99 -19.69 19.90
CA ASN A 344 17.97 -20.74 20.14
C ASN A 344 17.68 -21.41 21.49
N ALA A 345 17.33 -22.69 21.45
CA ALA A 345 17.35 -23.54 22.62
C ALA A 345 18.81 -23.86 23.00
N THR A 346 19.20 -23.53 24.22
CA THR A 346 20.39 -24.10 24.88
C THR A 346 19.90 -24.96 26.05
N PRO A 347 20.43 -26.19 26.24
CA PRO A 347 19.89 -27.12 27.21
C PRO A 347 20.47 -26.86 28.60
N SER A 348 19.59 -26.73 29.59
CA SER A 348 19.96 -26.74 31.00
C SER A 348 20.20 -28.18 31.47
N GLN A 349 21.40 -28.41 31.99
CA GLN A 349 21.73 -29.58 32.80
C GLN A 349 21.02 -29.47 34.15
N SER A 350 20.26 -30.50 34.52
CA SER A 350 20.10 -30.86 35.93
C SER A 350 19.87 -32.37 36.08
N SER A 351 20.57 -32.90 37.06
CA SER A 351 20.66 -34.28 37.51
C SER A 351 19.39 -34.82 38.16
N SER A 352 19.09 -36.11 37.96
CA SER A 352 18.78 -37.11 39.02
C SER A 352 18.37 -38.48 38.43
N ILE A 353 19.31 -39.43 38.44
CA ILE A 353 19.28 -40.78 39.05
C ILE A 353 17.97 -41.61 39.05
N ASN A 354 18.15 -42.91 38.72
CA ASN A 354 17.32 -44.13 38.91
C ASN A 354 16.20 -44.39 37.88
N ASP A 355 15.93 -45.60 37.38
CA ASP A 355 16.59 -46.92 37.38
C ASP A 355 15.71 -47.84 36.50
N ILE A 356 16.27 -48.96 36.03
CA ILE A 356 15.57 -50.26 35.78
C ILE A 356 14.73 -50.45 34.49
N SER A 357 15.39 -51.12 33.54
CA SER A 357 15.01 -52.39 32.87
C SER A 357 14.02 -52.47 31.69
N SER A 358 14.49 -53.26 30.72
CA SER A 358 13.82 -54.37 30.00
C SER A 358 13.29 -54.12 28.58
N MET A 359 13.91 -54.88 27.66
CA MET A 359 13.31 -55.67 26.55
C MET A 359 12.54 -54.93 25.45
N SER A 360 12.65 -55.18 24.14
CA SER A 360 13.40 -56.13 23.30
C SER A 360 13.22 -55.67 21.83
N THR A 361 14.17 -56.09 20.96
CA THR A 361 14.08 -56.45 19.52
C THR A 361 12.85 -55.98 18.70
N GLU A 362 13.00 -55.40 17.51
CA GLU A 362 13.40 -56.13 16.30
C GLU A 362 14.04 -55.26 15.20
N GLN A 363 14.97 -55.87 14.49
CA GLN A 363 15.59 -55.45 13.24
C GLN A 363 14.67 -55.80 12.06
N THR A 364 14.68 -55.02 10.99
CA THR A 364 14.84 -55.60 9.64
C THR A 364 15.59 -54.66 8.72
N LEU A 365 16.52 -55.26 7.99
CA LEU A 365 17.57 -54.68 7.17
C LEU A 365 17.09 -54.19 5.80
N ALA A 366 17.96 -53.35 5.24
CA ALA A 366 18.03 -52.84 3.88
C ALA A 366 18.08 -53.90 2.78
N SER A 367 17.76 -53.46 1.57
CA SER A 367 18.54 -53.83 0.38
C SER A 367 18.43 -52.76 -0.70
N ASP A 368 19.55 -52.09 -0.93
CA ASP A 368 19.90 -51.41 -2.18
C ASP A 368 19.77 -52.38 -3.37
N THR A 369 19.41 -51.87 -4.55
CA THR A 369 20.24 -52.08 -5.73
C THR A 369 19.96 -51.02 -6.79
N ASP A 370 21.09 -50.59 -7.33
CA ASP A 370 21.43 -49.53 -8.26
C ASP A 370 21.38 -50.03 -9.72
N SER A 371 21.27 -49.07 -10.67
CA SER A 371 21.76 -49.08 -12.07
C SER A 371 20.86 -48.17 -12.93
N SER A 372 21.26 -46.96 -13.36
CA SER A 372 22.20 -46.66 -14.48
C SER A 372 21.65 -47.20 -15.82
N LEU A 373 21.53 -46.50 -16.95
CA LEU A 373 22.35 -45.44 -17.55
C LEU A 373 21.63 -44.93 -18.83
N ASP A 374 22.15 -43.81 -19.32
CA ASP A 374 22.40 -43.47 -20.73
C ASP A 374 21.69 -42.29 -21.40
N ALA A 375 22.57 -41.51 -22.01
CA ALA A 375 22.46 -40.22 -22.62
C ALA A 375 22.13 -40.30 -24.12
N SER A 376 21.65 -39.19 -24.69
CA SER A 376 22.13 -38.73 -26.00
C SER A 376 21.64 -37.32 -26.33
N THR A 377 22.60 -36.52 -26.76
CA THR A 377 22.51 -35.17 -27.33
C THR A 377 22.13 -35.20 -28.82
N GLY A 378 21.37 -34.21 -29.30
CA GLY A 378 21.31 -33.85 -30.74
C GLY A 378 20.08 -33.03 -31.16
N PRO A 379 20.15 -32.19 -32.22
CA PRO A 379 19.70 -30.78 -32.13
C PRO A 379 18.68 -30.29 -33.18
N LEU A 380 18.23 -29.03 -33.00
CA LEU A 380 17.73 -28.04 -33.98
C LEU A 380 16.46 -28.35 -34.81
N GLU A 381 15.43 -27.48 -34.71
CA GLU A 381 14.90 -26.66 -35.83
C GLU A 381 13.65 -25.85 -35.40
N GLY A 382 13.46 -24.69 -36.04
CA GLY A 382 12.37 -23.75 -35.79
C GLY A 382 11.20 -23.83 -36.78
N CYS A 383 10.37 -22.77 -36.74
CA CYS A 383 9.22 -22.43 -37.58
C CYS A 383 7.88 -23.14 -37.29
N ARG A 384 6.97 -22.42 -36.61
CA ARG A 384 5.95 -21.59 -37.27
C ARG A 384 5.29 -20.61 -36.30
#